data_AF-A0A9P4NPW3-F1
#
_entry.id   AF-A0A9P4NPW3-F1
#
_cell.length_a   1.000
_cell.length_b   1.000
_cell.length_c   1.000
_cell.angle_alpha   90.00
_cell.angle_beta   90.00
_cell.angle_gamma   90.00
#
_symmetry.space_group_name_H-M   'P 1'
#
loop_
_entity.id
_entity.type
_entity.pdbx_description
1 polymer ?
#
loop_
_entity_poly.entity_id
_entity_poly.type
_entity_poly.pdbx_seq_one_letter_code
_entity_poly.pdbx_strand_id
1 'polypeptide(L)'
;MSGPPSPAPIVPDEADTDADLPLTMAASVVLTGLPRDAKSALEGAGDLVGIEKVTIRLHPIASAPHLTQARFKVSTSQPFSTVVRFLRRKLGLKEHESVFCYVNSVFSPALDEGVGNLWRCFKVGDELVVHYAIHPAFG
;
A
#
# COMPACT_ATOMS: atom_id res chain seq x y z
N MET A 1 -37.34 44.47 -15.98
CA MET A 1 -36.44 44.06 -17.08
C MET A 1 -35.04 44.49 -16.69
N SER A 2 -34.02 43.69 -17.02
CA SER A 2 -32.58 43.95 -16.82
C SER A 2 -31.96 43.39 -15.52
N GLY A 3 -31.43 42.17 -15.61
CA GLY A 3 -30.44 41.63 -14.67
C GLY A 3 -29.01 41.91 -15.16
N PRO A 4 -27.99 41.87 -14.28
CA PRO A 4 -26.60 42.00 -14.70
C PRO A 4 -25.91 40.63 -14.93
N PRO A 5 -24.84 40.61 -15.75
CA PRO A 5 -24.31 39.42 -16.42
C PRO A 5 -23.28 38.63 -15.61
N SER A 6 -23.18 37.34 -15.93
CA SER A 6 -22.13 36.42 -15.47
C SER A 6 -20.82 36.63 -16.25
N PRO A 7 -19.64 36.53 -15.61
CA PRO A 7 -18.41 36.22 -16.31
C PRO A 7 -17.88 34.84 -15.89
N ALA A 8 -17.67 33.99 -16.89
CA ALA A 8 -17.04 32.67 -16.80
C ALA A 8 -15.50 32.78 -16.63
N PRO A 9 -14.78 31.66 -16.38
CA PRO A 9 -13.51 31.62 -15.67
C PRO A 9 -12.31 31.95 -16.56
N ILE A 10 -11.31 32.60 -15.99
CA ILE A 10 -9.97 32.73 -16.59
C ILE A 10 -9.06 31.83 -15.77
N VAL A 11 -8.67 30.72 -16.38
CA VAL A 11 -7.55 29.89 -15.95
C VAL A 11 -6.30 30.42 -16.63
N PRO A 12 -5.23 30.76 -15.90
CA PRO A 12 -3.88 30.74 -16.45
C PRO A 12 -3.21 29.41 -16.13
N ASP A 13 -2.56 28.90 -17.17
CA ASP A 13 -1.87 27.63 -17.37
C ASP A 13 -0.39 27.70 -16.92
N GLU A 14 0.24 26.53 -16.76
CA GLU A 14 1.71 26.28 -16.71
C GLU A 14 2.46 26.68 -15.41
N ALA A 15 3.49 26.00 -14.89
CA ALA A 15 4.12 24.71 -15.10
C ALA A 15 5.09 24.49 -13.90
N ASP A 16 5.35 23.22 -13.55
CA ASP A 16 6.56 22.68 -12.91
C ASP A 16 7.27 23.51 -11.81
N THR A 17 7.18 23.10 -10.53
CA THR A 17 8.28 23.24 -9.54
C THR A 17 8.01 22.37 -8.30
N ASP A 18 8.98 21.51 -8.03
CA ASP A 18 9.39 20.85 -6.78
C ASP A 18 8.60 21.07 -5.48
N ALA A 19 8.52 19.97 -4.72
CA ALA A 19 7.99 19.92 -3.37
C ALA A 19 8.68 20.90 -2.41
N ASP A 20 8.01 22.01 -2.11
CA ASP A 20 8.11 22.65 -0.80
C ASP A 20 6.69 23.04 -0.40
N LEU A 21 6.02 22.17 0.37
CA LEU A 21 4.89 22.64 1.16
C LEU A 21 5.50 23.71 2.08
N PRO A 22 5.13 25.00 1.99
CA PRO A 22 5.62 25.96 2.94
C PRO A 22 5.09 25.51 4.30
N LEU A 23 5.98 24.99 5.15
CA LEU A 23 5.71 24.80 6.58
C LEU A 23 5.58 26.19 7.19
N THR A 24 4.47 26.85 6.88
CA THR A 24 4.11 28.13 7.45
C THR A 24 4.00 27.91 8.96
N MET A 25 4.64 28.77 9.75
CA MET A 25 4.63 28.68 11.21
C MET A 25 3.19 28.66 11.78
N ALA A 26 2.19 29.10 11.00
CA ALA A 26 0.77 28.96 11.32
C ALA A 26 0.31 27.49 11.43
N ALA A 27 0.82 26.58 10.59
CA ALA A 27 0.53 25.16 10.69
C ALA A 27 1.08 24.56 12.01
N SER A 28 2.20 25.09 12.52
CA SER A 28 2.77 24.68 13.81
C SER A 28 1.83 24.96 14.99
N VAL A 29 1.15 26.10 14.98
CA VAL A 29 0.19 26.47 16.06
C VAL A 29 -1.04 25.55 16.03
N VAL A 30 -1.53 25.19 14.84
CA VAL A 30 -2.66 24.25 14.70
C VAL A 30 -2.27 22.84 15.20
N LEU A 31 -1.03 22.39 14.95
CA LEU A 31 -0.51 21.14 15.50
C LEU A 31 -0.43 21.14 17.04
N THR A 32 -0.10 22.29 17.66
CA THR A 32 -0.07 22.40 19.13
C THR A 32 -1.46 22.45 19.78
N GLY A 33 -2.50 22.83 19.02
CA GLY A 33 -3.89 22.93 19.49
C GLY A 33 -4.74 21.69 19.25
N LEU A 34 -4.20 20.65 18.60
CA LEU A 34 -4.94 19.44 18.27
C LEU A 34 -5.20 18.59 19.54
N PRO A 35 -6.38 18.00 19.71
CA PRO A 35 -6.67 17.10 20.83
C PRO A 35 -5.59 16.02 20.98
N ARG A 36 -5.23 15.71 22.24
CA ARG A 36 -4.12 14.78 22.60
C ARG A 36 -4.21 13.44 21.89
N ASP A 37 -5.42 12.98 21.59
CA ASP A 37 -5.68 11.73 20.87
C ASP A 37 -5.11 11.71 19.45
N ALA A 38 -5.21 12.83 18.71
CA ALA A 38 -4.69 12.92 17.34
C ALA A 38 -3.16 13.00 17.30
N LYS A 39 -2.54 13.66 18.30
CA LYS A 39 -1.09 13.68 18.47
C LYS A 39 -0.55 12.28 18.79
N SER A 40 -1.18 11.60 19.75
CA SER A 40 -0.74 10.27 20.19
C SER A 40 -0.96 9.19 19.10
N ALA A 41 -2.03 9.32 18.31
CA ALA A 41 -2.27 8.45 17.16
C ALA A 41 -1.21 8.61 16.06
N LEU A 42 -0.70 9.84 15.85
CA LEU A 42 0.39 10.10 14.91
C LEU A 42 1.75 9.64 15.44
N GLU A 43 2.02 9.76 16.74
CA GLU A 43 3.24 9.23 17.37
C GLU A 43 3.32 7.69 17.22
N GLY A 44 2.20 6.96 17.36
CA GLY A 44 2.14 5.52 17.04
C GLY A 44 2.24 5.21 15.54
N ALA A 45 1.90 6.17 14.67
CA ALA A 45 2.23 6.08 13.25
C ALA A 45 3.73 6.29 12.98
N GLY A 46 4.46 6.95 13.89
CA GLY A 46 5.92 7.11 13.87
C GLY A 46 6.69 5.78 13.94
N ASP A 47 6.11 4.72 14.52
CA ASP A 47 6.69 3.37 14.45
C ASP A 47 6.70 2.78 13.04
N LEU A 48 6.00 3.38 12.06
CA LEU A 48 6.18 3.07 10.64
C LEU A 48 7.53 3.53 10.10
N VAL A 49 8.12 4.55 10.71
CA VAL A 49 9.33 5.22 10.20
C VAL A 49 10.59 4.37 10.42
N GLY A 50 10.53 3.37 11.32
CA GLY A 50 11.67 2.48 11.60
C GLY A 50 11.76 1.21 10.73
N ILE A 51 10.63 0.78 10.13
CA ILE A 51 10.58 -0.48 9.37
C ILE A 51 10.65 -0.16 7.89
N GLU A 52 11.87 -0.03 7.38
CA GLU A 52 12.11 0.26 5.97
C GLU A 52 11.75 -0.94 5.07
N LYS A 53 11.86 -2.17 5.62
CA LYS A 53 11.63 -3.43 4.90
C LYS A 53 10.90 -4.44 5.78
N VAL A 54 9.90 -5.08 5.20
CA VAL A 54 9.11 -6.16 5.82
C VAL A 54 9.42 -7.51 5.19
N THR A 55 9.28 -8.56 5.97
CA THR A 55 9.47 -9.94 5.51
C THR A 55 8.14 -10.54 5.07
N ILE A 56 8.10 -11.07 3.85
CA ILE A 56 6.95 -11.76 3.27
C ILE A 56 7.31 -13.22 3.06
N ARG A 57 6.40 -14.10 3.48
CA ARG A 57 6.49 -15.55 3.28
C ARG A 57 5.36 -15.99 2.33
N LEU A 58 5.75 -16.54 1.19
CA LEU A 58 4.85 -17.10 0.19
C LEU A 58 4.58 -18.57 0.51
N HIS A 59 3.31 -18.94 0.59
CA HIS A 59 2.89 -20.32 0.81
C HIS A 59 2.03 -20.80 -0.35
N PRO A 60 2.38 -21.90 -1.04
CA PRO A 60 1.50 -22.46 -2.07
C PRO A 60 0.22 -23.01 -1.42
N ILE A 61 -0.92 -22.71 -2.04
CA ILE A 61 -2.20 -23.38 -1.75
C ILE A 61 -2.61 -24.17 -2.98
N ALA A 62 -3.28 -25.30 -2.72
CA ALA A 62 -3.62 -26.30 -3.73
C ALA A 62 -2.36 -26.87 -4.41
N SER A 63 -2.51 -27.52 -5.57
CA SER A 63 -1.39 -28.07 -6.34
C SER A 63 -0.54 -26.99 -7.04
N ALA A 64 -0.34 -25.83 -6.42
CA ALA A 64 0.48 -24.75 -6.96
C ALA A 64 1.99 -25.12 -6.89
N PRO A 65 2.80 -24.68 -7.86
CA PRO A 65 4.24 -24.92 -7.86
C PRO A 65 4.92 -24.33 -6.62
N HIS A 66 5.78 -25.11 -5.97
CA HIS A 66 6.54 -24.67 -4.80
C HIS A 66 7.68 -23.76 -5.22
N LEU A 67 7.81 -22.61 -4.56
CA LEU A 67 8.92 -21.68 -4.78
C LEU A 67 10.16 -22.09 -3.98
N THR A 68 11.32 -22.05 -4.63
CA THR A 68 12.63 -22.30 -3.99
C THR A 68 12.98 -21.25 -2.94
N GLN A 69 12.58 -20.00 -3.16
CA GLN A 69 12.73 -18.89 -2.22
C GLN A 69 11.34 -18.38 -1.82
N ALA A 70 10.76 -19.01 -0.80
CA ALA A 70 9.45 -18.64 -0.27
C ALA A 70 9.48 -17.38 0.61
N ARG A 71 10.65 -16.96 1.12
CA ARG A 71 10.81 -15.81 2.01
C ARG A 71 11.61 -14.71 1.32
N PHE A 72 11.10 -13.49 1.30
CA PHE A 72 11.82 -12.33 0.76
C PHE A 72 11.44 -11.05 1.50
N LYS A 73 12.28 -10.02 1.38
CA LYS A 73 12.06 -8.71 2.01
C LYS A 73 11.63 -7.69 0.95
N VAL A 74 10.64 -6.87 1.28
CA VAL A 74 10.11 -5.80 0.43
C VAL A 74 10.08 -4.51 1.22
N SER A 75 10.30 -3.39 0.55
CA SER A 75 10.13 -2.08 1.19
C SER A 75 8.67 -1.82 1.54
N THR A 76 8.42 -1.20 2.69
CA THR A 76 7.07 -0.86 3.16
C THR A 76 6.34 0.13 2.26
N SER A 77 7.07 0.95 1.51
CA SER A 77 6.52 1.92 0.55
C SER A 77 5.94 1.28 -0.72
N GLN A 78 6.23 -0.01 -0.97
CA GLN A 78 5.79 -0.67 -2.20
C GLN A 78 4.34 -1.16 -2.08
N PRO A 79 3.56 -1.09 -3.17
CA PRO A 79 2.22 -1.67 -3.23
C PRO A 79 2.27 -3.18 -3.40
N PHE A 80 1.18 -3.86 -3.02
CA PHE A 80 1.03 -5.32 -3.11
C PHE A 80 1.14 -5.84 -4.55
N SER A 81 0.82 -5.03 -5.57
CA SER A 81 1.05 -5.34 -6.98
C SER A 81 2.49 -5.77 -7.29
N THR A 82 3.48 -5.25 -6.55
CA THR A 82 4.89 -5.64 -6.69
C THR A 82 5.11 -7.10 -6.30
N VAL A 83 4.43 -7.57 -5.24
CA VAL A 83 4.47 -8.96 -4.76
C VAL A 83 3.86 -9.89 -5.80
N VAL A 84 2.71 -9.51 -6.36
CA VAL A 84 2.04 -10.28 -7.42
C VAL A 84 2.90 -10.37 -8.67
N ARG A 85 3.52 -9.27 -9.11
CA ARG A 85 4.43 -9.26 -10.27
C ARG A 85 5.68 -10.11 -10.01
N PHE A 86 6.22 -10.10 -8.79
CA PHE A 86 7.32 -10.97 -8.41
C PHE A 86 6.92 -12.45 -8.48
N LEU A 87 5.74 -12.78 -7.95
CA LEU A 87 5.19 -14.13 -7.97
C LEU A 87 5.01 -14.64 -9.41
N ARG A 88 4.38 -13.85 -10.29
CA ARG A 88 4.21 -14.22 -11.72
C ARG A 88 5.53 -14.51 -12.41
N ARG A 89 6.55 -13.67 -12.17
CA ARG A 89 7.90 -13.86 -12.73
C ARG A 89 8.57 -15.13 -12.20
N LYS A 90 8.41 -15.45 -10.92
CA LYS A 90 9.01 -16.64 -10.30
C LYS A 90 8.32 -17.93 -10.71
N LEU A 91 7.01 -17.92 -10.96
CA LEU A 91 6.28 -19.08 -11.47
C LEU A 91 6.37 -19.21 -13.00
N GLY A 92 6.84 -18.19 -13.72
CA GLY A 92 6.88 -18.18 -15.18
C GLY A 92 5.49 -18.09 -15.81
N LEU A 93 4.53 -17.49 -15.10
CA LEU A 93 3.14 -17.38 -15.57
C LEU A 93 3.04 -16.42 -16.75
N LYS A 94 2.23 -16.77 -17.75
CA LYS A 94 1.93 -15.93 -18.91
C LYS A 94 0.93 -14.83 -18.53
N GLU A 95 0.77 -13.83 -19.41
CA GLU A 95 -0.14 -12.70 -19.17
C GLU A 95 -1.61 -13.12 -18.98
N HIS A 96 -2.04 -14.19 -19.66
CA HIS A 96 -3.39 -14.73 -19.57
C HIS A 96 -3.62 -15.63 -18.35
N GLU A 97 -2.56 -16.02 -17.63
CA GLU A 97 -2.70 -16.87 -16.45
C GLU A 97 -2.98 -16.00 -15.21
N SER A 98 -4.09 -16.33 -14.55
CA SER A 98 -4.48 -15.69 -13.30
C SER A 98 -3.68 -16.25 -12.13
N VAL A 99 -3.39 -15.39 -11.16
CA VAL A 99 -2.82 -15.78 -9.87
C VAL A 99 -3.63 -15.15 -8.76
N PHE A 100 -4.07 -15.99 -7.83
CA PHE A 100 -4.85 -15.58 -6.68
C PHE A 100 -3.94 -15.54 -5.46
N CYS A 101 -3.96 -14.44 -4.72
CA CYS A 101 -3.17 -14.24 -3.52
C CYS A 101 -4.09 -14.01 -2.34
N TYR A 102 -3.84 -14.70 -1.22
CA TYR A 102 -4.63 -14.60 -0.02
C TYR A 102 -3.73 -14.33 1.19
N VAL A 103 -4.01 -13.26 1.93
CA VAL A 103 -3.31 -12.98 3.19
C VAL A 103 -3.89 -13.89 4.27
N ASN A 104 -3.02 -14.65 4.94
CA ASN A 104 -3.37 -15.62 5.99
C ASN A 104 -4.48 -16.63 5.61
N SER A 105 -4.69 -16.90 4.31
CA SER A 105 -5.77 -17.77 3.80
C SER A 105 -7.19 -17.27 4.09
N VAL A 106 -7.37 -15.97 4.34
CA VAL A 106 -8.69 -15.42 4.70
C VAL A 106 -9.24 -14.50 3.62
N PHE A 107 -8.42 -13.60 3.06
CA PHE A 107 -8.90 -12.60 2.10
C PHE A 107 -7.83 -12.27 1.05
N SER A 108 -8.27 -11.77 -0.11
CA SER A 108 -7.39 -11.26 -1.15
C SER A 108 -7.22 -9.74 -0.99
N PRO A 109 -6.01 -9.21 -0.72
CA PRO A 109 -5.79 -7.78 -0.64
C PRO A 109 -5.89 -7.13 -2.02
N ALA A 110 -6.17 -5.82 -2.05
CA ALA A 110 -6.14 -5.04 -3.27
C ALA A 110 -4.70 -4.83 -3.76
N LEU A 111 -4.51 -4.61 -5.07
CA LEU A 111 -3.18 -4.49 -5.68
C LEU A 111 -2.48 -3.17 -5.35
N ASP A 112 -3.25 -2.16 -5.02
CA ASP A 112 -2.87 -0.81 -4.58
C ASP A 112 -2.60 -0.73 -3.07
N GLU A 113 -2.97 -1.75 -2.31
CA GLU A 113 -2.75 -1.81 -0.86
C GLU A 113 -1.25 -1.79 -0.53
N GLY A 114 -0.86 -0.98 0.46
CA GLY A 114 0.52 -0.88 0.91
C GLY A 114 0.98 -2.13 1.67
N VAL A 115 2.12 -2.70 1.28
CA VAL A 115 2.66 -3.90 1.94
C VAL A 115 3.00 -3.63 3.42
N GLY A 116 3.41 -2.41 3.76
CA GLY A 116 3.65 -2.02 5.15
C GLY A 116 2.40 -2.10 6.03
N ASN A 117 1.26 -1.65 5.51
CA ASN A 117 -0.02 -1.74 6.23
C ASN A 117 -0.46 -3.20 6.41
N LEU A 118 -0.37 -4.00 5.35
CA LEU A 118 -0.69 -5.44 5.42
C LEU A 118 0.18 -6.17 6.44
N TRP A 119 1.49 -5.90 6.45
CA TRP A 119 2.39 -6.53 7.42
C TRP A 119 2.06 -6.09 8.84
N ARG A 120 1.78 -4.81 9.09
CA ARG A 120 1.39 -4.33 10.42
C ARG A 120 0.13 -5.01 10.94
N CYS A 121 -0.90 -5.08 10.10
CA CYS A 121 -2.23 -5.51 10.52
C CYS A 121 -2.38 -7.04 10.55
N PHE A 122 -1.64 -7.75 9.69
CA PHE A 122 -1.86 -9.18 9.45
C PHE A 122 -0.59 -10.05 9.53
N LYS A 123 0.53 -9.55 10.08
CA LYS A 123 1.71 -10.40 10.30
C LYS A 123 1.43 -11.54 11.27
N VAL A 124 2.08 -12.66 11.01
CA VAL A 124 2.17 -13.81 11.92
C VAL A 124 3.61 -13.84 12.44
N GLY A 125 3.79 -13.46 13.71
CA GLY A 125 5.12 -13.21 14.28
C GLY A 125 5.77 -11.97 13.65
N ASP A 126 6.81 -12.18 12.83
CA ASP A 126 7.56 -11.13 12.14
C ASP A 126 7.45 -11.20 10.61
N GLU A 127 6.52 -12.00 10.10
CA GLU A 127 6.34 -12.23 8.67
C GLU A 127 4.89 -12.03 8.23
N LEU A 128 4.71 -11.47 7.04
CA LEU A 128 3.41 -11.48 6.37
C LEU A 128 3.28 -12.77 5.56
N VAL A 129 2.32 -13.63 5.92
CA VAL A 129 2.07 -14.88 5.20
C VAL A 129 1.09 -14.63 4.06
N VAL A 130 1.57 -14.80 2.84
CA VAL A 130 0.78 -14.66 1.62
C VAL A 130 0.68 -16.02 0.96
N HIS A 131 -0.53 -16.52 0.91
CA HIS A 131 -0.84 -17.75 0.23
C HIS A 131 -1.13 -17.48 -1.25
N TYR A 132 -0.72 -18.38 -2.14
CA TYR A 132 -0.97 -18.23 -3.57
C TYR A 132 -1.52 -19.49 -4.23
N ALA A 133 -2.39 -19.31 -5.22
CA ALA A 133 -2.95 -20.39 -6.02
C ALA A 133 -3.18 -19.94 -7.49
N ILE A 134 -3.16 -20.89 -8.42
CA ILE A 134 -3.47 -20.65 -9.84
C ILE A 134 -5.00 -20.60 -10.05
N HIS A 135 -5.72 -21.43 -9.29
CA HIS A 135 -7.17 -21.49 -9.30
C HIS A 135 -7.70 -20.81 -8.04
N PRO A 136 -8.88 -20.17 -8.09
CA PRO A 136 -9.49 -19.59 -6.91
C PRO A 136 -9.75 -20.70 -5.89
N ALA A 137 -9.21 -20.54 -4.68
CA ALA A 137 -9.32 -21.55 -3.61
C ALA A 137 -10.51 -21.26 -2.66
N PHE A 138 -10.92 -20.00 -2.59
CA PHE A 138 -12.01 -19.51 -1.75
C PHE A 138 -12.87 -18.57 -2.59
N GLY A 139 -14.19 -18.77 -2.55
CA GLY A 139 -15.20 -18.03 -3.32
C GLY A 139 -16.41 -17.73 -2.45
#